data_AF-A0A1H3B146-F1
#
_entry.id   AF-A0A1H3B146-F1
#
_cell.length_a   1.000
_cell.length_b   1.000
_cell.length_c   1.000
_cell.angle_alpha   90.00
_cell.angle_beta   90.00
_cell.angle_gamma   90.00
#
_symmetry.space_group_name_H-M   'P 1'
#
loop_
_entity.id
_entity.type
_entity.pdbx_description
1 polymer ?
#
loop_
_entity_poly.entity_id
_entity_poly.type
_entity_poly.pdbx_seq_one_letter_code
_entity_poly.pdbx_strand_id
1 'polypeptide(L)'
;MIELFRYQREDGREPFTEWLDGVRDRVAQARIRVRLRQVQSGNFGDSEPVGEGVIELRVHVGAGHRVYCGRYGASVVLLLCGGDKSSQVSDIKRAKTPWSEWKRRQT
;
A
#
# COMPACT_ATOMS: atom_id res chain seq x y z
N MET A 1 15.85 4.73 7.95
CA MET A 1 14.77 3.81 8.36
C MET A 1 13.46 4.40 7.86
N ILE A 2 12.60 3.59 7.24
CA ILE A 2 11.28 4.05 6.77
C ILE A 2 10.22 3.61 7.78
N GLU A 3 9.39 4.55 8.18
CA GLU A 3 8.21 4.32 9.00
C GLU A 3 7.01 4.02 8.11
N LEU A 4 6.29 2.95 8.44
CA LEU A 4 5.05 2.58 7.76
C LEU A 4 3.87 3.05 8.59
N PHE A 5 3.03 3.87 7.98
CA PHE A 5 1.73 4.25 8.52
C PHE A 5 0.63 3.63 7.68
N ARG A 6 -0.55 3.47 8.27
CA ARG A 6 -1.76 3.08 7.55
C ARG A 6 -2.65 4.29 7.39
N TYR A 7 -3.20 4.47 6.20
CA TYR A 7 -4.21 5.48 6.01
C TYR A 7 -5.44 5.11 6.82
N GLN A 8 -5.85 6.02 7.69
CA GLN A 8 -7.08 5.92 8.47
C GLN A 8 -8.08 6.94 7.93
N ARG A 9 -9.27 6.44 7.60
CA ARG A 9 -10.42 7.27 7.24
C ARG A 9 -10.97 7.98 8.47
N GLU A 10 -11.83 8.97 8.26
CA GLU A 10 -12.50 9.71 9.35
C GLU A 10 -13.41 8.81 10.21
N ASP A 11 -13.93 7.73 9.63
CA ASP A 11 -14.69 6.69 10.35
C ASP A 11 -13.81 5.68 11.11
N GLY A 12 -12.49 5.90 11.13
CA GLY A 12 -11.52 5.05 11.81
C GLY A 12 -11.07 3.82 11.02
N ARG A 13 -11.67 3.54 9.86
CA ARG A 13 -11.35 2.34 9.06
C ARG A 13 -10.02 2.50 8.34
N GLU A 14 -9.27 1.40 8.27
CA GLU A 14 -7.97 1.33 7.60
C GLU A 14 -8.08 0.43 6.36
N PRO A 15 -8.23 0.99 5.14
CA PRO A 15 -8.53 0.17 3.96
C PRO A 15 -7.47 -0.89 3.63
N PHE A 16 -6.20 -0.61 3.95
CA PHE A 16 -5.13 -1.60 3.85
C PHE A 16 -5.33 -2.78 4.81
N THR A 17 -5.72 -2.52 6.06
CA THR A 17 -5.91 -3.54 7.09
C THR A 17 -7.10 -4.44 6.74
N GLU A 18 -8.23 -3.82 6.39
CA GLU A 18 -9.43 -4.54 5.98
C GLU A 18 -9.16 -5.45 4.77
N TRP A 19 -8.42 -4.94 3.78
CA TRP A 19 -8.02 -5.73 2.64
C TRP A 19 -7.12 -6.89 3.03
N LEU A 20 -6.05 -6.63 3.81
CA LEU A 20 -5.09 -7.66 4.18
C LEU A 20 -5.76 -8.78 4.99
N ASP A 21 -6.64 -8.42 5.92
CA ASP A 21 -7.40 -9.37 6.74
C ASP A 21 -8.40 -10.19 5.92
N GLY A 22 -8.91 -9.62 4.83
CA GLY A 22 -9.75 -10.31 3.84
C GLY A 22 -9.01 -11.29 2.93
N VAL A 23 -7.67 -11.22 2.83
CA VAL A 23 -6.87 -12.17 2.04
C VAL A 23 -6.90 -13.56 2.70
N ARG A 24 -7.58 -14.52 2.07
CA ARG A 24 -7.71 -15.90 2.59
C ARG A 24 -6.40 -16.69 2.57
N ASP A 25 -5.53 -16.41 1.61
CA ASP A 25 -4.22 -17.07 1.48
C ASP A 25 -3.25 -16.55 2.55
N ARG A 26 -2.97 -17.40 3.55
CA ARG A 26 -2.06 -17.08 4.65
C ARG A 26 -0.60 -16.94 4.21
N VAL A 27 -0.18 -17.68 3.18
CA VAL A 27 1.16 -17.55 2.61
C VAL A 27 1.29 -16.20 1.92
N ALA A 28 0.26 -15.78 1.18
CA ALA A 28 0.21 -14.45 0.59
C ALA A 28 0.30 -13.35 1.65
N GLN A 29 -0.49 -13.43 2.72
CA GLN A 29 -0.40 -12.46 3.83
C GLN A 29 1.01 -12.38 4.42
N ALA A 30 1.67 -13.53 4.64
CA ALA A 30 3.03 -13.57 5.16
C ALA A 30 4.04 -12.91 4.20
N ARG A 31 3.93 -13.18 2.89
CA ARG A 31 4.78 -12.57 1.85
C ARG A 31 4.57 -11.06 1.75
N ILE A 32 3.34 -10.57 1.88
CA ILE A 32 3.04 -9.13 1.97
C ILE A 32 3.74 -8.52 3.19
N ARG A 33 3.64 -9.13 4.37
CA ARG A 33 4.32 -8.63 5.58
C ARG A 33 5.85 -8.64 5.45
N VAL A 34 6.44 -9.62 4.77
CA VAL A 34 7.88 -9.62 4.44
C VAL A 34 8.21 -8.44 3.52
N ARG A 35 7.40 -8.22 2.49
CA ARG A 35 7.58 -7.10 1.55
C ARG A 35 7.58 -5.75 2.27
N LEU A 36 6.67 -5.55 3.22
CA LEU A 36 6.59 -4.34 4.03
C LEU A 36 7.83 -4.13 4.91
N ARG A 37 8.38 -5.20 5.51
CA ARG A 37 9.64 -5.12 6.28
C ARG A 37 10.84 -4.72 5.42
N GLN A 38 10.88 -5.15 4.16
CA GLN A 38 11.90 -4.70 3.21
C GLN A 38 11.76 -3.20 2.94
N VAL A 39 10.53 -2.70 2.76
CA VAL A 39 10.26 -1.27 2.59
C VAL A 39 10.71 -0.47 3.82
N GLN A 40 10.44 -0.95 5.05
CA GLN A 40 10.93 -0.31 6.28
C GLN A 40 12.46 -0.18 6.32
N SER A 41 13.16 -1.13 5.68
CA SER A 41 14.62 -1.14 5.55
C SER A 41 15.12 -0.29 4.38
N GLY A 42 14.23 0.40 3.65
CA GLY A 42 14.57 1.22 2.49
C GLY A 42 14.57 0.46 1.15
N ASN A 43 14.28 -0.84 1.15
CA ASN A 43 14.25 -1.65 -0.06
C ASN A 43 12.83 -1.73 -0.64
N PHE A 44 12.57 -0.90 -1.65
CA PHE A 44 11.31 -0.89 -2.37
C PHE A 44 11.15 -2.01 -3.38
N GLY A 45 12.15 -2.84 -3.68
CA GLY A 45 12.04 -4.04 -4.53
C GLY A 45 11.27 -3.85 -5.85
N ASP A 46 10.49 -4.86 -6.26
CA ASP A 46 9.59 -4.78 -7.41
C ASP A 46 8.41 -3.83 -7.12
N SER A 47 8.59 -2.57 -7.50
CA SER A 47 7.63 -1.50 -7.31
C SER A 47 7.61 -0.52 -8.48
N GLU A 48 6.44 0.04 -8.77
CA GLU A 48 6.26 0.99 -9.88
C GLU A 48 5.48 2.23 -9.43
N PRO A 49 5.85 3.44 -9.87
CA PRO A 49 4.98 4.61 -9.74
C PRO A 49 3.73 4.41 -10.62
N VAL A 50 2.55 4.65 -10.05
CA VAL A 50 1.25 4.54 -10.76
C VAL A 50 0.53 5.89 -10.88
N GLY A 51 1.30 6.97 -10.75
CA GLY A 51 0.86 8.36 -10.91
C GLY A 51 0.44 9.03 -9.59
N GLU A 52 0.44 10.37 -9.62
CA GLU A 52 0.02 11.24 -8.51
C GLU A 52 0.79 11.05 -7.19
N GLY A 53 1.95 10.40 -7.26
CA GLY A 53 2.80 10.06 -6.11
C GLY A 53 2.41 8.75 -5.40
N VAL A 54 1.55 7.94 -6.01
CA VAL A 54 1.24 6.58 -5.55
C VAL A 54 2.24 5.60 -6.17
N ILE A 55 2.69 4.65 -5.35
CA ILE A 55 3.60 3.55 -5.69
C ILE A 55 2.83 2.24 -5.51
N GLU A 56 2.94 1.35 -6.48
CA GLU A 56 2.47 -0.03 -6.41
C GLU A 56 3.63 -0.95 -6.02
N LEU A 57 3.50 -1.70 -4.93
CA LEU A 57 4.40 -2.81 -4.57
C LEU A 57 3.81 -4.11 -5.10
N ARG A 58 4.56 -4.85 -5.92
CA ARG A 58 4.12 -6.12 -6.49
C ARG A 58 4.57 -7.30 -5.62
N VAL A 59 3.65 -8.22 -5.38
CA VAL A 59 3.90 -9.47 -4.65
C VAL A 59 3.38 -10.64 -5.49
N HIS A 60 4.30 -11.36 -6.15
CA HIS A 60 3.97 -12.46 -7.06
C HIS A 60 3.75 -13.78 -6.30
N VAL A 61 2.63 -13.85 -5.59
CA VAL A 61 2.16 -15.05 -4.88
C VAL A 61 0.64 -15.12 -5.01
N GLY A 62 0.08 -16.32 -5.17
CA GLY A 62 -1.35 -16.52 -5.33
C GLY A 62 -1.92 -15.70 -6.50
N ALA A 63 -2.93 -14.87 -6.22
CA ALA A 63 -3.60 -14.01 -7.20
C ALA A 63 -2.74 -12.87 -7.78
N GLY A 64 -1.49 -12.73 -7.31
CA GLY A 64 -0.61 -11.62 -7.69
C GLY A 64 -1.03 -10.34 -6.99
N HIS A 65 -0.83 -10.29 -5.67
CA HIS A 65 -1.21 -9.15 -4.84
C HIS A 65 -0.44 -7.87 -5.14
N ARG A 66 -1.09 -6.74 -4.87
CA ARG A 66 -0.57 -5.38 -5.02
C ARG A 66 -0.84 -4.59 -3.75
N VAL A 67 0.16 -3.88 -3.25
CA VAL A 67 -0.01 -2.92 -2.15
C VAL A 67 0.23 -1.53 -2.71
N TYR A 68 -0.71 -0.62 -2.48
CA TYR A 68 -0.61 0.75 -2.94
C TYR A 68 -0.23 1.65 -1.78
N CYS A 69 0.82 2.44 -1.95
CA CYS A 69 1.33 3.33 -0.92
C CYS A 69 1.76 4.68 -1.48
N GLY A 70 1.75 5.70 -0.63
CA GLY A 70 2.36 7.01 -0.92
C GLY A 70 3.65 7.15 -0.14
N ARG A 71 4.67 7.77 -0.74
CA ARG A 71 5.91 8.14 -0.04
C ARG A 71 5.91 9.63 0.24
N TYR A 72 6.16 10.01 1.49
CA TYR A 72 6.29 11.40 1.90
C TYR A 72 7.68 11.65 2.48
N GLY A 73 8.42 12.57 1.86
CA GLY A 73 9.81 12.83 2.21
C GLY A 73 10.70 11.58 2.13
N ALA A 74 11.73 11.55 2.97
CA ALA A 74 12.72 10.47 2.96
C ALA A 74 12.30 9.24 3.79
N SER A 75 11.50 9.42 4.84
CA SER A 75 11.29 8.44 5.91
C SER A 75 9.87 7.91 6.05
N VAL A 76 8.86 8.47 5.36
CA VAL A 76 7.46 8.07 5.57
C VAL A 76 6.91 7.34 4.35
N VAL A 77 6.27 6.20 4.60
CA VAL A 77 5.42 5.50 3.63
C VAL A 77 4.05 5.26 4.25
N LEU A 78 3.01 5.73 3.56
CA LEU A 78 1.62 5.56 3.95
C LEU A 78 0.98 4.45 3.11
N LEU A 79 0.53 3.37 3.76
CA LEU A 79 -0.22 2.28 3.14
C LEU A 79 -1.67 2.72 2.92
N LEU A 80 -2.12 2.71 1.66
CA LEU A 80 -3.40 3.27 1.25
C LEU A 80 -4.47 2.18 1.13
N CYS A 81 -4.18 1.16 0.34
CA CYS A 81 -5.01 -0.01 0.15
C CYS A 81 -4.16 -1.16 -0.43
N GLY A 82 -4.80 -2.30 -0.65
CA GLY A 82 -4.24 -3.35 -1.49
C GLY A 82 -5.32 -3.99 -2.34
N GLY A 83 -4.86 -4.87 -3.21
CA GLY A 83 -5.68 -5.61 -4.16
C GLY A 83 -4.93 -6.78 -4.76
N ASP A 84 -5.45 -7.29 -5.85
CA ASP A 84 -4.73 -8.24 -6.69
C ASP A 84 -4.72 -7.76 -8.14
N LYS A 85 -4.10 -8.56 -9.01
CA LYS A 85 -3.93 -8.20 -10.41
C LYS A 85 -5.27 -7.98 -11.12
N SER A 86 -6.36 -8.64 -10.69
CA SER A 86 -7.68 -8.50 -11.33
C SER A 86 -8.35 -7.16 -11.03
N SER A 87 -8.06 -6.56 -9.86
CA SER A 87 -8.64 -5.30 -9.39
C SER A 87 -7.69 -4.09 -9.55
N GLN A 88 -6.51 -4.29 -10.13
CA GLN A 88 -5.43 -3.28 -10.22
C GLN A 88 -5.91 -1.89 -10.66
N VAL A 89 -6.71 -1.79 -11.73
CA VAL A 89 -7.14 -0.50 -12.29
C VAL A 89 -8.05 0.25 -11.30
N SER A 90 -8.97 -0.43 -10.63
CA SER A 90 -9.85 0.20 -9.64
C SER A 90 -9.10 0.54 -8.36
N ASP A 91 -8.14 -0.29 -7.94
CA ASP A 91 -7.35 -0.04 -6.74
C ASP A 91 -6.39 1.13 -6.88
N ILE A 92 -5.76 1.30 -8.05
CA ILE A 92 -4.94 2.49 -8.34
C ILE A 92 -5.79 3.76 -8.21
N LYS A 93 -7.00 3.77 -8.78
CA LYS A 93 -7.92 4.91 -8.65
C LYS A 93 -8.30 5.16 -7.19
N ARG A 94 -8.60 4.10 -6.45
CA ARG A 94 -8.96 4.17 -5.01
C ARG A 94 -7.81 4.64 -4.13
N ALA A 95 -6.55 4.37 -4.49
CA ALA A 95 -5.38 4.80 -3.72
C ALA A 95 -5.06 6.29 -3.90
N LYS A 96 -5.33 6.88 -5.07
CA LYS A 96 -5.00 8.27 -5.39
C LYS A 96 -5.77 9.29 -4.55
N THR A 97 -7.04 9.04 -4.26
CA THR A 97 -7.89 9.90 -3.43
C THR A 97 -7.35 10.06 -2.00
N PRO A 98 -7.21 8.99 -1.18
CA PRO A 98 -6.72 9.09 0.19
C PRO A 98 -5.29 9.63 0.25
N TRP A 99 -4.47 9.34 -0.75
CA TRP A 99 -3.12 9.92 -0.83
C TRP A 99 -3.14 11.44 -0.99
N SER A 100 -3.99 11.94 -1.89
CA SER A 100 -4.13 13.38 -2.11
C SER A 100 -4.73 14.09 -0.90
N GLU A 101 -5.71 13.48 -0.23
CA GLU A 101 -6.29 13.98 1.01
C GLU A 101 -5.26 14.06 2.14
N TRP A 102 -4.52 12.97 2.37
CA TRP A 102 -3.51 12.93 3.42
C TRP A 102 -2.40 13.95 3.18
N LYS A 103 -1.90 14.07 1.94
CA LYS A 103 -0.88 15.08 1.58
C LYS A 103 -1.33 16.50 1.90
N ARG A 104 -2.58 16.86 1.59
CA ARG A 104 -3.12 18.21 1.87
C ARG A 104 -3.16 18.54 3.36
N ARG A 105 -3.16 17.53 4.25
CA ARG A 105 -3.14 17.72 5.71
C ARG A 105 -1.73 17.88 6.29
N GLN A 106 -0.68 17.62 5.50
CA GLN A 106 0.71 17.74 5.95
C GLN A 106 1.37 19.08 5.57
N THR A 107 0.65 19.92 4.82
CA THR A 107 1.04 21.29 4.49
C THR A 107 0.24 22.25 5.35
#